data_AF-A0A959USR0-F1
#
_entry.id   AF-A0A959USR0-F1
#
_cell.length_a   1.000
_cell.length_b   1.000
_cell.length_c   1.000
_cell.angle_alpha   90.00
_cell.angle_beta   90.00
_cell.angle_gamma   90.00
#
_symmetry.space_group_name_H-M   'P 1'
#
loop_
_entity.id
_entity.type
_entity.pdbx_description
1 polymer ?
#
loop_
_entity_poly.entity_id
_entity_poly.type
_entity_poly.pdbx_seq_one_letter_code
_entity_poly.pdbx_strand_id
1 'polypeptide(L)'
;MSAIYTPTAAEIAAGSVTLTLTTTGNGLCNAATDQVLLTFTDPPSANAGPDVTRCANNAAVALGGSVIVATGGVWSGGTGTFTPNANTLNATYNPGAGDLAAGQVTLTLTTTGNGNCTPATDTKIITYTPAPIVNAGANGSVCANAPAIAL
;
A
#
# COMPACT_ATOMS: atom_id res chain seq x y z
N MET A 1 33.44 -7.17 -25.06
CA MET A 1 33.41 -8.17 -23.97
C MET A 1 32.78 -7.47 -22.78
N SER A 2 31.58 -7.87 -22.36
CA SER A 2 30.93 -7.30 -21.17
C SER A 2 31.06 -8.32 -20.04
N ALA A 3 31.71 -7.93 -18.94
CA ALA A 3 31.79 -8.76 -17.74
C ALA A 3 30.55 -8.45 -16.89
N ILE A 4 29.83 -9.50 -16.48
CA ILE A 4 28.67 -9.37 -15.60
C ILE A 4 29.13 -9.76 -14.20
N TYR A 5 28.97 -8.83 -13.26
CA TYR A 5 29.16 -9.09 -11.84
C TYR A 5 27.82 -9.49 -11.21
N THR A 6 27.81 -10.56 -10.43
CA THR A 6 26.65 -11.01 -9.66
C THR A 6 27.07 -11.10 -8.19
N PRO A 7 26.61 -10.19 -7.32
CA PRO A 7 26.99 -10.19 -5.92
C PRO A 7 26.44 -11.42 -5.20
N THR A 8 27.20 -11.90 -4.23
CA THR A 8 26.80 -12.95 -3.30
C THR A 8 25.89 -12.39 -2.20
N ALA A 9 25.14 -13.27 -1.53
CA ALA A 9 24.32 -12.88 -0.38
C ALA A 9 25.13 -12.24 0.76
N ALA A 10 26.39 -12.67 0.96
CA ALA A 10 27.27 -12.09 1.97
C ALA A 10 27.70 -10.66 1.62
N GLU A 11 27.99 -10.36 0.36
CA GLU A 11 28.33 -9.01 -0.10
C GLU A 11 27.13 -8.06 0.00
N ILE A 12 25.93 -8.56 -0.34
CA ILE A 12 24.68 -7.80 -0.15
C ILE A 12 24.46 -7.50 1.34
N ALA A 13 24.62 -8.50 2.21
CA ALA A 13 24.49 -8.34 3.66
C ALA A 13 25.56 -7.41 4.28
N ALA A 14 26.73 -7.31 3.65
CA ALA A 14 27.78 -6.37 4.05
C ALA A 14 27.47 -4.91 3.65
N GLY A 15 26.43 -4.68 2.84
CA GLY A 15 25.97 -3.35 2.42
C GLY A 15 26.85 -2.68 1.34
N SER A 16 28.04 -3.21 1.05
CA SER A 16 28.87 -2.74 -0.06
C SER A 16 29.96 -3.74 -0.46
N VAL A 17 30.50 -3.56 -1.67
CA VAL A 17 31.66 -4.29 -2.19
C VAL A 17 32.53 -3.36 -3.04
N THR A 18 33.85 -3.45 -2.90
CA THR A 18 34.80 -2.72 -3.75
C THR A 18 35.40 -3.67 -4.77
N LEU A 19 35.09 -3.46 -6.05
CA LEU A 19 35.68 -4.19 -7.16
C LEU A 19 36.98 -3.49 -7.57
N THR A 20 38.09 -4.24 -7.66
CA THR A 20 39.38 -3.72 -8.11
C THR A 20 39.74 -4.34 -9.46
N LEU A 21 39.94 -3.51 -10.48
CA LEU A 21 40.47 -3.93 -11.77
C LEU A 21 41.97 -3.66 -11.80
N THR A 22 42.77 -4.67 -12.15
CA THR A 22 44.23 -4.54 -12.31
C THR A 22 44.61 -4.94 -13.72
N THR A 23 45.41 -4.12 -14.41
CA THR A 23 45.88 -4.47 -15.76
C THR A 23 46.86 -5.65 -15.69
N THR A 24 46.71 -6.62 -16.60
CA THR A 24 47.59 -7.78 -16.72
C THR A 24 48.26 -7.80 -18.08
N GLY A 25 49.45 -8.40 -18.19
CA GLY A 25 50.19 -8.49 -19.46
C GLY A 25 50.94 -7.22 -19.83
N ASN A 26 51.36 -6.42 -18.84
CA ASN A 26 51.95 -5.10 -19.06
C ASN A 26 53.43 -5.10 -19.51
N GLY A 27 54.03 -6.26 -19.78
CA GLY A 27 55.45 -6.38 -20.14
C GLY A 27 56.36 -5.82 -19.03
N LEU A 28 57.18 -4.82 -19.37
CA LEU A 28 58.09 -4.13 -18.43
C LEU A 28 57.42 -2.99 -17.63
N CYS A 29 56.16 -2.65 -17.94
CA CYS A 29 55.45 -1.58 -17.25
C CYS A 29 54.82 -2.08 -15.94
N ASN A 30 54.70 -1.18 -14.97
CA ASN A 30 53.93 -1.44 -13.74
C ASN A 30 52.45 -1.67 -14.08
N ALA A 31 51.78 -2.51 -13.29
CA ALA A 31 50.34 -2.67 -13.40
C ALA A 31 49.62 -1.40 -12.94
N ALA A 32 48.59 -1.01 -13.68
CA ALA A 32 47.66 0.03 -13.26
C ALA A 32 46.46 -0.62 -12.57
N THR A 33 45.90 0.05 -11.57
CA THR A 33 44.73 -0.41 -10.83
C THR A 33 43.67 0.67 -10.78
N ASP A 34 42.41 0.27 -10.85
CA ASP A 34 41.26 1.14 -10.62
C ASP A 34 40.21 0.42 -9.76
N GLN A 35 39.36 1.17 -9.06
CA GLN A 35 38.37 0.63 -8.14
C GLN A 35 36.99 1.20 -8.37
N VAL A 36 35.98 0.35 -8.20
CA VAL A 36 34.57 0.73 -8.19
C VAL A 36 33.95 0.26 -6.88
N LEU A 37 33.36 1.20 -6.13
CA LEU A 37 32.54 0.90 -4.96
C LEU A 37 31.09 0.70 -5.37
N LEU A 38 30.53 -0.46 -5.04
CA LEU A 38 29.10 -0.75 -5.17
C LEU A 38 28.48 -0.78 -3.78
N THR A 39 27.38 -0.06 -3.60
CA THR A 39 26.61 -0.04 -2.36
C THR A 39 25.26 -0.73 -2.56
N PHE A 40 24.83 -1.49 -1.57
CA PHE A 40 23.55 -2.19 -1.55
C PHE A 40 22.64 -1.53 -0.52
N THR A 41 21.45 -1.14 -0.96
CA THR A 41 20.39 -0.61 -0.10
C THR A 41 19.35 -1.69 0.14
N ASP A 42 18.80 -1.72 1.35
CA ASP A 42 17.71 -2.63 1.68
C ASP A 42 16.49 -2.38 0.77
N PRO A 43 15.73 -3.43 0.42
CA PRO A 43 14.51 -3.26 -0.36
C PRO A 43 13.44 -2.53 0.46
N PRO A 44 12.57 -1.73 -0.18
CA PRO A 44 11.46 -1.10 0.51
C PRO A 44 10.43 -2.14 0.96
N SER A 45 9.62 -1.76 1.96
CA SER A 45 8.47 -2.53 2.40
C SER A 45 7.25 -1.61 2.48
N ALA A 46 6.08 -2.12 2.08
CA ALA A 46 4.77 -1.50 2.28
C ALA A 46 3.94 -2.36 3.25
N ASN A 47 3.15 -1.71 4.08
CA ASN A 47 2.12 -2.34 4.90
C ASN A 47 0.85 -1.48 4.82
N ALA A 48 -0.20 -2.03 4.23
CA ALA A 48 -1.49 -1.39 3.99
C ALA A 48 -2.39 -1.42 5.25
N GLY A 49 -1.97 -2.13 6.29
CA GLY A 49 -2.74 -2.38 7.50
C GLY A 49 -3.77 -3.49 7.31
N PRO A 50 -4.46 -3.89 8.39
CA PRO A 50 -5.42 -4.99 8.35
C PRO A 50 -6.66 -4.64 7.54
N ASP A 51 -7.30 -5.67 7.00
CA ASP A 51 -8.63 -5.59 6.39
C ASP A 51 -9.67 -5.10 7.40
N VAL A 52 -10.71 -4.44 6.90
CA VAL A 52 -11.76 -3.86 7.75
C VAL A 52 -13.16 -4.05 7.17
N THR A 53 -14.14 -4.09 8.06
CA THR A 53 -15.56 -4.09 7.71
C THR A 53 -16.23 -2.79 8.17
N ARG A 54 -17.10 -2.22 7.32
CA ARG A 54 -17.89 -1.01 7.61
C ARG A 54 -19.32 -1.14 7.13
N CYS A 55 -20.24 -0.44 7.78
CA CYS A 55 -21.60 -0.32 7.27
C CYS A 55 -21.65 0.65 6.09
N ALA A 56 -22.46 0.35 5.08
CA ALA A 56 -22.59 1.18 3.88
C ALA A 56 -23.05 2.63 4.17
N ASN A 57 -23.77 2.87 5.27
CA ASN A 57 -24.19 4.20 5.70
C ASN A 57 -23.13 4.97 6.53
N ASN A 58 -21.99 4.35 6.86
CA ASN A 58 -20.83 4.99 7.47
C ASN A 58 -19.55 4.34 6.94
N ALA A 59 -19.36 4.48 5.62
CA ALA A 59 -18.44 3.67 4.84
C ALA A 59 -17.02 4.26 4.71
N ALA A 60 -16.79 5.47 5.20
CA ALA A 60 -15.47 6.09 5.18
C ALA A 60 -14.48 5.33 6.08
N VAL A 61 -13.25 5.15 5.60
CA VAL A 61 -12.20 4.39 6.29
C VAL A 61 -10.93 5.22 6.39
N ALA A 62 -10.49 5.52 7.61
CA ALA A 62 -9.13 5.97 7.84
C ALA A 62 -8.15 4.84 7.46
N LEU A 63 -7.24 5.13 6.55
CA LEU A 63 -6.14 4.26 6.19
C LEU A 63 -5.03 4.38 7.24
N GLY A 64 -4.22 3.33 7.35
CA GLY A 64 -3.12 3.23 8.32
C GLY A 64 -1.88 2.68 7.65
N GLY A 65 -1.57 3.18 6.45
CA GLY A 65 -0.45 2.71 5.66
C GLY A 65 0.88 3.06 6.31
N SER A 66 1.87 2.19 6.15
CA SER A 66 3.25 2.46 6.54
C SER A 66 4.23 1.91 5.49
N VAL A 67 5.40 2.55 5.41
CA VAL A 67 6.46 2.15 4.49
C VAL A 67 7.81 2.21 5.20
N ILE A 68 8.74 1.34 4.81
CA ILE A 68 10.13 1.30 5.31
C ILE A 68 11.08 1.36 4.12
N VAL A 69 12.22 2.05 4.26
CA VAL A 69 13.25 2.28 3.21
C VAL A 69 12.72 3.01 1.95
N ALA A 70 11.49 3.50 2.01
CA ALA A 70 10.87 4.34 1.00
C ALA A 70 10.54 5.71 1.60
N THR A 71 10.54 6.75 0.77
CA THR A 71 10.22 8.11 1.24
C THR A 71 8.71 8.36 1.30
N GLY A 72 7.89 7.51 0.68
CA GLY A 72 6.45 7.60 0.73
C GLY A 72 5.75 6.37 0.16
N GLY A 73 4.45 6.52 -0.05
CA GLY A 73 3.63 5.53 -0.73
C GLY A 73 2.44 6.18 -1.43
N VAL A 74 1.82 5.44 -2.33
CA VAL A 74 0.62 5.85 -3.05
C VAL A 74 -0.42 4.75 -2.98
N TRP A 75 -1.63 5.13 -2.62
CA TRP A 75 -2.80 4.28 -2.64
C TRP A 75 -3.43 4.25 -4.04
N SER A 76 -3.94 3.09 -4.44
CA SER A 76 -4.71 2.92 -5.66
C SER A 76 -5.81 1.87 -5.49
N GLY A 77 -6.71 1.79 -6.46
CA GLY A 77 -7.87 0.90 -6.43
C GLY A 77 -9.16 1.62 -6.04
N GLY A 78 -10.27 0.90 -6.18
CA GLY A 78 -11.61 1.41 -5.92
C GLY A 78 -12.08 2.50 -6.87
N THR A 79 -13.32 2.94 -6.66
CA THR A 79 -14.00 3.99 -7.45
C THR A 79 -14.21 5.29 -6.67
N GLY A 80 -13.74 5.32 -5.42
CA GLY A 80 -13.89 6.41 -4.48
C GLY A 80 -12.78 7.46 -4.55
N THR A 81 -12.64 8.21 -3.45
CA THR A 81 -11.65 9.29 -3.33
C THR A 81 -10.81 9.16 -2.06
N PHE A 82 -9.59 9.68 -2.11
CA PHE A 82 -8.66 9.73 -0.99
C PHE A 82 -8.56 11.16 -0.47
N THR A 83 -8.74 11.36 0.83
CA THR A 83 -8.64 12.67 1.48
C THR A 83 -7.50 12.65 2.50
N PRO A 84 -6.50 13.54 2.42
CA PRO A 84 -6.41 14.68 1.48
C PRO A 84 -6.02 14.29 0.05
N ASN A 85 -5.31 13.18 -0.16
CA ASN A 85 -4.96 12.63 -1.47
C ASN A 85 -4.43 11.19 -1.33
N ALA A 86 -4.23 10.49 -2.45
CA ALA A 86 -3.77 9.10 -2.49
C ALA A 86 -2.31 8.91 -2.03
N ASN A 87 -1.49 9.95 -2.03
CA ASN A 87 -0.09 9.90 -1.57
C ASN A 87 0.05 10.03 -0.04
N THR A 88 -1.05 10.25 0.67
CA THR A 88 -1.06 10.34 2.13
C THR A 88 -1.28 8.95 2.71
N LEU A 89 -0.27 8.39 3.38
CA LEU A 89 -0.31 7.03 3.93
C LEU A 89 -1.51 6.78 4.86
N ASN A 90 -1.86 7.80 5.66
CA ASN A 90 -2.99 7.79 6.59
C ASN A 90 -4.21 8.58 6.06
N ALA A 91 -4.41 8.61 4.74
CA ALA A 91 -5.59 9.23 4.13
C ALA A 91 -6.89 8.57 4.61
N THR A 92 -8.01 9.28 4.48
CA THR A 92 -9.34 8.68 4.55
C THR A 92 -9.78 8.28 3.15
N TYR A 93 -10.14 7.01 2.96
CA TYR A 93 -10.80 6.54 1.76
C TYR A 93 -12.33 6.71 1.89
N ASN A 94 -12.92 7.45 0.96
CA ASN A 94 -14.36 7.63 0.83
C ASN A 94 -14.84 6.80 -0.38
N PRO A 95 -15.51 5.65 -0.18
CA PRO A 95 -15.88 4.76 -1.26
C PRO A 95 -16.85 5.40 -2.26
N GLY A 96 -16.71 4.98 -3.52
CA GLY A 96 -17.66 5.33 -4.58
C GLY A 96 -18.90 4.45 -4.54
N ALA A 97 -19.92 4.82 -5.31
CA ALA A 97 -21.15 4.03 -5.43
C ALA A 97 -20.89 2.61 -5.97
N GLY A 98 -19.89 2.45 -6.85
CA GLY A 98 -19.49 1.15 -7.38
C GLY A 98 -18.93 0.22 -6.30
N ASP A 99 -18.13 0.75 -5.37
CA ASP A 99 -17.55 -0.01 -4.27
C ASP A 99 -18.65 -0.50 -3.31
N LEU A 100 -19.60 0.39 -2.97
CA LEU A 100 -20.72 0.06 -2.08
C LEU A 100 -21.68 -0.96 -2.72
N ALA A 101 -21.92 -0.85 -4.03
CA ALA A 101 -22.74 -1.81 -4.77
C ALA A 101 -22.07 -3.19 -4.89
N ALA A 102 -20.75 -3.23 -5.04
CA ALA A 102 -19.98 -4.48 -5.04
C ALA A 102 -19.87 -5.12 -3.65
N GLY A 103 -20.12 -4.36 -2.58
CA GLY A 103 -20.00 -4.82 -1.18
C GLY A 103 -18.57 -4.97 -0.69
N GLN A 104 -17.57 -4.66 -1.53
CA GLN A 104 -16.15 -4.73 -1.19
C GLN A 104 -15.32 -3.88 -2.13
N VAL A 105 -14.18 -3.37 -1.63
CA VAL A 105 -13.12 -2.75 -2.41
C VAL A 105 -11.75 -3.26 -1.95
N THR A 106 -10.83 -3.46 -2.88
CA THR A 106 -9.41 -3.73 -2.58
C THR A 106 -8.60 -2.48 -2.90
N LEU A 107 -7.86 -1.98 -1.92
CA LEU A 107 -6.92 -0.88 -2.07
C LEU A 107 -5.49 -1.41 -2.00
N THR A 108 -4.62 -0.87 -2.84
CA THR A 108 -3.21 -1.25 -2.90
C THR A 108 -2.35 -0.07 -2.49
N LEU A 109 -1.47 -0.27 -1.51
CA LEU A 109 -0.41 0.67 -1.16
C LEU A 109 0.87 0.27 -1.90
N THR A 110 1.42 1.19 -2.69
CA THR A 110 2.70 1.01 -3.41
C THR A 110 3.73 1.99 -2.88
N THR A 111 4.94 1.53 -2.55
CA THR A 111 6.01 2.42 -2.08
C THR A 111 6.52 3.35 -3.18
N THR A 112 6.88 4.59 -2.80
CA THR A 112 7.46 5.60 -3.69
C THR A 112 8.79 6.11 -3.13
N GLY A 113 9.66 6.61 -4.03
CA GLY A 113 11.00 7.06 -3.64
C GLY A 113 11.91 5.90 -3.19
N ASN A 114 11.88 4.79 -3.93
CA ASN A 114 12.58 3.54 -3.60
C ASN A 114 14.08 3.53 -4.00
N GLY A 115 14.64 4.67 -4.41
CA GLY A 115 15.99 4.73 -4.96
C GLY A 115 16.14 3.81 -6.18
N ASN A 116 17.12 2.91 -6.11
CA ASN A 116 17.41 1.91 -7.15
C ASN A 116 16.62 0.60 -6.98
N CYS A 117 15.83 0.47 -5.91
CA CYS A 117 15.05 -0.72 -5.63
C CYS A 117 13.70 -0.68 -6.35
N THR A 118 13.17 -1.86 -6.66
CA THR A 118 11.81 -2.00 -7.16
C THR A 118 10.80 -1.61 -6.08
N PRO A 119 9.63 -1.03 -6.44
CA PRO A 119 8.57 -0.75 -5.48
C PRO A 119 8.07 -2.02 -4.79
N ALA A 120 7.74 -1.89 -3.50
CA ALA A 120 7.00 -2.90 -2.75
C ALA A 120 5.52 -2.53 -2.71
N THR A 121 4.65 -3.54 -2.59
CA THR A 121 3.20 -3.37 -2.55
C THR A 121 2.57 -4.20 -1.46
N ASP A 122 1.49 -3.69 -0.88
CA ASP A 122 0.62 -4.43 0.02
C ASP A 122 -0.85 -4.05 -0.21
N THR A 123 -1.79 -4.92 0.15
CA THR A 123 -3.22 -4.74 -0.12
C THR A 123 -4.04 -4.68 1.16
N LYS A 124 -5.07 -3.84 1.15
CA LYS A 124 -6.10 -3.76 2.18
C LYS A 124 -7.46 -3.95 1.56
N ILE A 125 -8.22 -4.89 2.09
CA ILE A 125 -9.59 -5.17 1.69
C ILE A 125 -10.56 -4.48 2.66
N ILE A 126 -11.53 -3.75 2.10
CA ILE A 126 -12.61 -3.11 2.84
C ILE A 126 -13.92 -3.75 2.42
N THR A 127 -14.63 -4.36 3.37
CA THR A 127 -15.93 -4.99 3.13
C THR A 127 -17.07 -4.12 3.66
N TYR A 128 -18.13 -3.96 2.88
CA TYR A 128 -19.28 -3.12 3.19
C TYR A 128 -20.51 -3.97 3.52
N THR A 129 -21.04 -3.83 4.73
CA THR A 129 -22.31 -4.46 5.12
C THR A 129 -23.49 -3.55 4.78
N PRO A 130 -24.67 -4.12 4.45
CA PRO A 130 -25.88 -3.33 4.21
C PRO A 130 -26.21 -2.39 5.37
N ALA A 131 -26.81 -1.24 5.05
CA ALA A 131 -27.35 -0.34 6.05
C ALA A 131 -28.58 -0.96 6.73
N PRO A 132 -28.78 -0.76 8.05
CA PRO A 132 -30.00 -1.19 8.71
C PRO A 132 -31.20 -0.46 8.11
N ILE A 133 -32.29 -1.20 7.89
CA ILE A 133 -33.57 -0.67 7.43
C ILE A 133 -34.50 -0.62 8.64
N VAL A 134 -35.06 0.56 8.94
CA VAL A 134 -36.09 0.74 9.96
C VAL A 134 -37.45 0.89 9.28
N ASN A 135 -38.43 0.12 9.71
CA ASN A 135 -39.82 0.26 9.33
C ASN A 135 -40.66 0.31 10.63
N ALA A 136 -41.31 1.44 10.88
CA ALA A 136 -42.11 1.67 12.08
C ALA A 136 -43.58 1.21 11.94
N GLY A 137 -43.91 0.53 10.84
CA GLY A 137 -45.29 0.18 10.49
C GLY A 137 -46.01 1.35 9.82
N ALA A 138 -47.26 1.11 9.41
CA ALA A 138 -48.12 2.15 8.84
C ALA A 138 -48.68 3.07 9.94
N ASN A 139 -49.04 4.30 9.57
CA ASN A 139 -49.73 5.21 10.48
C ASN A 139 -51.06 4.59 10.95
N GLY A 140 -51.25 4.59 12.26
CA GLY A 140 -52.44 4.09 12.91
C GLY A 140 -53.43 5.18 13.29
N SER A 141 -54.72 4.83 13.29
CA SER A 141 -55.74 5.57 14.01
C SER A 141 -56.49 4.61 14.91
N VAL A 142 -56.63 4.97 16.19
CA VAL A 142 -57.35 4.19 17.21
C VAL A 142 -58.48 5.02 17.77
N CYS A 143 -59.57 4.36 18.18
CA CYS A 143 -60.67 5.06 18.84
C CYS A 143 -60.27 5.45 20.27
N ALA A 144 -60.70 6.61 20.75
CA ALA A 144 -60.31 7.14 22.07
C ALA A 144 -60.71 6.22 23.25
N ASN A 145 -61.77 5.42 23.11
CA ASN A 145 -62.19 4.43 24.10
C ASN A 145 -61.65 3.02 23.86
N ALA A 146 -60.81 2.83 22.83
CA ALA A 146 -60.13 1.56 22.52
C ALA A 146 -58.75 1.82 21.86
N PRO A 147 -57.74 2.29 22.62
CA PRO A 147 -56.51 2.87 22.07
C PRO A 147 -55.45 1.83 21.65
N ALA A 148 -55.81 0.57 21.42
CA ALA A 148 -54.85 -0.47 21.07
C ALA A 148 -54.59 -0.52 19.56
N ILE A 149 -53.31 -0.53 19.16
CA ILE A 149 -52.87 -0.82 17.80
C ILE A 149 -51.68 -1.78 17.83
N ALA A 150 -51.64 -2.72 16.88
CA ALA A 150 -50.48 -3.56 16.61
C ALA A 150 -49.56 -2.83 15.63
N LEU A 151 -48.28 -2.69 16.00
CA LEU A 151 -47.21 -2.10 15.18
C LEU A 151 -46.45 -3.21 14.44
#